data_AF-A0A1Y6ITP9-F1
#
_entry.id   AF-A0A1Y6ITP9-F1
#
_cell.length_a   1.000
_cell.length_b   1.000
_cell.length_c   1.000
_cell.angle_alpha   90.00
_cell.angle_beta   90.00
_cell.angle_gamma   90.00
#
_symmetry.space_group_name_H-M   'P 1'
#
loop_
_entity.id
_entity.type
_entity.pdbx_description
1 polymer ?
#
loop_
_entity_poly.entity_id
_entity_poly.type
_entity_poly.pdbx_seq_one_letter_code
_entity_poly.pdbx_strand_id
1 'polypeptide(L)'
;MAQVMIGGRLYVNPSAEQLLADGISLERVNEISKGFKWDEVRLHRDQLISNTDWTQIPDAPLSESQQTAFAAYRQALRDIPQNYTDPDTVVWPQKPEDEVPAQA
;
A
#
# COMPACT_ATOMS: atom_id res chain seq x y z
N MET A 1 9.04 -8.07 5.29
CA MET A 1 10.23 -7.48 5.92
C MET A 1 10.96 -6.67 4.87
N ALA A 2 11.28 -5.41 5.15
CA ALA A 2 12.03 -4.55 4.25
C ALA A 2 13.50 -5.01 4.18
N GLN A 3 14.03 -5.27 2.98
CA GLN A 3 15.44 -5.65 2.80
C GLN A 3 16.05 -4.99 1.56
N VAL A 4 17.33 -4.64 1.62
CA VAL A 4 18.07 -4.04 0.50
C VAL A 4 19.50 -4.55 0.47
N MET A 5 20.02 -4.77 -0.73
CA MET A 5 21.42 -5.16 -0.96
C MET A 5 22.24 -3.95 -1.41
N ILE A 6 23.33 -3.65 -0.70
CA ILE A 6 24.18 -2.49 -1.00
C ILE A 6 25.64 -2.93 -0.88
N GLY A 7 26.40 -2.81 -1.97
CA GLY A 7 27.82 -3.20 -1.99
C GLY A 7 28.08 -4.67 -1.64
N GLY A 8 27.12 -5.57 -1.91
CA GLY A 8 27.21 -6.99 -1.55
C GLY A 8 26.83 -7.32 -0.10
N ARG A 9 26.44 -6.33 0.71
CA ARG A 9 25.91 -6.52 2.05
C ARG A 9 24.39 -6.46 2.04
N LEU A 10 23.76 -7.46 2.65
CA LEU A 10 22.31 -7.49 2.86
C LEU A 10 21.96 -6.69 4.13
N TYR A 11 21.03 -5.77 3.98
CA TYR A 11 20.46 -4.99 5.07
C TYR A 11 19.02 -5.42 5.27
N VAL A 12 18.68 -5.81 6.50
CA VAL A 12 17.31 -6.19 6.88
C VAL A 12 16.79 -5.12 7.84
N ASN A 13 15.68 -4.49 7.45
CA ASN A 13 15.07 -3.35 8.13
C ASN A 13 16.09 -2.27 8.57
N PRO A 14 16.97 -1.77 7.67
CA PRO A 14 18.01 -0.84 8.07
C PRO A 14 17.43 0.51 8.49
N SER A 15 17.95 1.05 9.59
CA SER A 15 17.70 2.44 9.96
C SER A 15 18.58 3.38 9.14
N ALA A 16 18.10 4.60 8.90
CA ALA A 16 18.86 5.62 8.17
C ALA A 16 20.24 5.88 8.80
N GLU A 17 20.30 5.92 10.13
CA GLU A 17 21.55 6.10 10.89
C GLU A 17 22.55 4.98 10.63
N GLN A 18 22.10 3.72 10.54
CA GLN A 18 22.96 2.57 10.27
C GLN A 18 23.58 2.66 8.88
N LEU A 19 22.79 3.05 7.87
CA LEU A 19 23.27 3.18 6.50
C LEU A 19 24.28 4.31 6.36
N LEU A 20 24.00 5.47 6.98
CA LEU A 20 24.92 6.61 7.03
C LEU A 20 26.25 6.22 7.72
N ALA A 21 26.16 5.47 8.83
CA ALA A 21 27.34 4.98 9.55
C ALA A 21 28.18 4.00 8.71
N ASP A 22 27.56 3.24 7.81
CA ASP A 22 28.25 2.35 6.86
C ASP A 22 28.83 3.10 5.64
N GLY A 23 28.78 4.44 5.65
CA GLY A 23 29.32 5.28 4.59
C GLY A 23 28.41 5.43 3.37
N ILE A 24 27.12 5.09 3.50
CA ILE A 24 26.14 5.27 2.43
C ILE A 24 25.68 6.73 2.41
N SER A 25 25.74 7.37 1.26
CA SER A 25 25.33 8.77 1.08
C SER A 25 23.86 9.00 1.47
N LEU A 26 23.58 10.17 2.05
CA LEU A 26 22.22 10.57 2.45
C LEU A 26 21.20 10.48 1.30
N GLU A 27 21.61 10.84 0.08
CA GLU A 27 20.77 10.71 -1.12
C GLU A 27 20.31 9.27 -1.32
N ARG A 28 21.25 8.32 -1.22
CA ARG A 28 20.96 6.90 -1.38
C ARG A 28 20.10 6.36 -0.24
N VAL A 29 20.35 6.81 0.99
CA VAL A 29 19.51 6.47 2.14
C VAL A 29 18.08 6.94 1.91
N ASN A 30 17.89 8.17 1.41
CA ASN A 30 16.57 8.70 1.11
C ASN A 30 15.86 7.89 0.00
N GLU A 31 16.57 7.48 -1.05
CA GLU A 31 16.01 6.58 -2.09
C GLU A 31 15.55 5.24 -1.50
N ILE A 32 16.37 4.64 -0.64
CA ILE A 32 16.08 3.36 0.02
C ILE A 32 14.85 3.50 0.92
N SER A 33 14.83 4.52 1.78
CA SER A 33 13.71 4.81 2.65
C SER A 33 12.43 5.06 1.84
N LYS A 34 12.51 5.82 0.74
CA LYS A 34 11.37 6.05 -0.15
C LYS A 34 10.87 4.75 -0.79
N GLY A 35 11.79 3.87 -1.22
CA GLY A 35 11.46 2.54 -1.72
C GLY A 35 10.68 1.71 -0.70
N PHE A 36 11.17 1.64 0.54
CA PHE A 36 10.49 0.89 1.60
C PHE A 36 9.11 1.44 1.93
N LYS A 37 8.95 2.77 2.01
CA LYS A 37 7.63 3.38 2.20
C LYS A 37 6.67 3.03 1.05
N TRP A 38 7.16 2.97 -0.18
CA TRP A 38 6.34 2.52 -1.32
C TRP A 38 5.96 1.04 -1.24
N ASP A 39 6.85 0.18 -0.73
CA ASP A 39 6.52 -1.21 -0.43
C ASP A 39 5.43 -1.32 0.65
N GLU A 40 5.48 -0.49 1.69
CA GLU A 40 4.43 -0.42 2.72
C GLU A 40 3.10 0.04 2.14
N VAL A 41 3.11 1.09 1.30
CA VAL A 41 1.91 1.56 0.59
C VAL A 41 1.34 0.44 -0.29
N ARG A 42 2.16 -0.27 -1.06
CA ARG A 42 1.70 -1.40 -1.88
C ARG A 42 1.10 -2.51 -1.03
N LEU A 43 1.76 -2.87 0.07
CA LEU A 43 1.26 -3.89 1.00
C LEU A 43 -0.09 -3.50 1.60
N HIS A 44 -0.24 -2.25 2.04
CA HIS A 44 -1.50 -1.75 2.57
C HIS A 44 -2.61 -1.75 1.51
N ARG A 45 -2.30 -1.31 0.28
CA ARG A 45 -3.21 -1.40 -0.87
C ARG A 45 -3.65 -2.85 -1.11
N ASP A 46 -2.72 -3.80 -1.15
CA ASP A 46 -3.02 -5.21 -1.38
C ASP A 46 -3.91 -5.77 -0.26
N GLN A 47 -3.70 -5.38 0.99
CA GLN A 47 -4.59 -5.73 2.11
C GLN A 47 -6.01 -5.16 1.91
N LEU A 48 -6.14 -3.89 1.55
CA LEU A 48 -7.46 -3.26 1.32
C LEU A 48 -8.21 -3.89 0.14
N ILE A 49 -7.49 -4.22 -0.93
CA ILE A 49 -8.04 -4.92 -2.09
C ILE A 49 -8.48 -6.34 -1.70
N SER A 50 -7.65 -7.07 -0.94
CA SER A 50 -7.97 -8.42 -0.48
C SER A 50 -9.19 -8.44 0.45
N ASN A 51 -9.29 -7.47 1.38
CA ASN A 51 -10.43 -7.31 2.29
C ASN A 51 -11.74 -6.97 1.56
N THR A 52 -11.65 -6.47 0.34
CA THR A 52 -12.80 -6.15 -0.52
C THR A 52 -12.91 -7.12 -1.70
N ASP A 53 -12.16 -8.22 -1.70
CA ASP A 53 -12.14 -9.13 -2.84
C ASP A 53 -13.45 -9.90 -3.02
N TRP A 54 -14.03 -10.33 -1.91
CA TRP A 54 -15.35 -10.96 -1.84
C TRP A 54 -16.48 -10.09 -2.41
N THR A 55 -16.30 -8.76 -2.52
CA THR A 55 -17.35 -7.86 -3.05
C THR A 55 -17.48 -7.93 -4.57
N GLN A 56 -16.51 -8.54 -5.26
CA GLN A 56 -16.49 -8.66 -6.72
C GLN A 56 -17.02 -10.00 -7.23
N ILE A 57 -17.41 -10.91 -6.32
CA ILE A 57 -18.05 -12.17 -6.71
C ILE A 57 -19.53 -11.92 -7.00
N PRO A 58 -20.11 -12.57 -8.03
CA PRO A 58 -21.51 -12.33 -8.42
C PRO A 58 -22.53 -12.78 -7.36
N ASP A 59 -22.13 -13.67 -6.45
CA ASP A 59 -22.95 -14.18 -5.33
C ASP A 59 -22.83 -13.30 -4.06
N ALA A 60 -22.09 -12.19 -4.12
CA ALA A 60 -21.95 -11.31 -2.96
C ALA A 60 -23.32 -10.77 -2.53
N PRO A 61 -23.61 -10.68 -1.22
CA PRO A 61 -24.83 -10.05 -0.69
C PRO A 61 -24.76 -8.52 -0.81
N LEU A 62 -24.51 -8.01 -2.01
CA LEU A 62 -24.35 -6.59 -2.33
C LEU A 62 -25.27 -6.22 -3.50
N SER A 63 -25.94 -5.09 -3.35
CA SER A 63 -26.69 -4.45 -4.43
C SER A 63 -25.76 -3.99 -5.56
N GLU A 64 -26.28 -3.82 -6.78
CA GLU A 64 -25.50 -3.33 -7.94
C GLU A 64 -24.83 -1.96 -7.67
N SER A 65 -25.50 -1.11 -6.88
CA SER A 65 -24.96 0.20 -6.46
C SER A 65 -23.74 0.02 -5.54
N GLN A 66 -23.78 -0.93 -4.62
CA GLN A 66 -22.65 -1.24 -3.73
C GLN A 66 -21.48 -1.86 -4.51
N GLN A 67 -21.74 -2.80 -5.43
CA GLN A 67 -20.69 -3.36 -6.28
C GLN A 67 -19.97 -2.28 -7.09
N THR A 68 -20.73 -1.32 -7.65
CA THR A 68 -20.16 -0.16 -8.35
C THR A 68 -19.31 0.72 -7.43
N ALA A 69 -19.76 0.98 -6.21
CA ALA A 69 -18.99 1.74 -5.22
C ALA A 69 -17.68 1.04 -4.83
N PHE A 70 -17.71 -0.28 -4.60
CA PHE A 70 -16.51 -1.07 -4.33
C PHE A 70 -15.57 -1.15 -5.54
N ALA A 71 -16.10 -1.23 -6.76
CA ALA A 71 -15.29 -1.18 -7.98
C ALA A 71 -14.55 0.17 -8.11
N ALA A 72 -15.25 1.29 -7.89
CA ALA A 72 -14.65 2.63 -7.87
C ALA A 72 -13.60 2.78 -6.75
N TYR A 73 -13.89 2.28 -5.55
CA TYR A 73 -12.96 2.24 -4.43
C TYR A 73 -11.68 1.46 -4.76
N ARG A 74 -11.81 0.24 -5.31
CA ARG A 74 -10.66 -0.59 -5.73
C ARG A 74 -9.86 0.07 -6.85
N GLN A 75 -10.52 0.77 -7.78
CA GLN A 75 -9.83 1.52 -8.81
C GLN A 75 -9.01 2.66 -8.21
N ALA A 76 -9.59 3.45 -7.30
CA ALA A 76 -8.89 4.51 -6.59
C ALA A 76 -7.65 3.99 -5.84
N LEU A 77 -7.76 2.84 -5.16
CA LEU A 77 -6.62 2.20 -4.48
C LEU A 77 -5.50 1.81 -5.44
N ARG A 78 -5.83 1.31 -6.63
CA ARG A 78 -4.84 0.92 -7.65
C ARG A 78 -4.13 2.11 -8.25
N ASP A 79 -4.82 3.25 -8.36
CA ASP A 79 -4.32 4.49 -8.92
C ASP A 79 -3.33 5.21 -7.99
N ILE A 80 -3.38 4.96 -6.68
CA ILE A 80 -2.48 5.57 -5.68
C ILE A 80 -0.99 5.51 -6.07
N PRO A 81 -0.37 4.34 -6.31
CA PRO A 81 1.06 4.30 -6.66
C PRO A 81 1.41 4.95 -8.00
N GLN A 82 0.42 5.30 -8.84
CA GLN A 82 0.64 6.00 -10.10
C GLN A 82 0.39 7.51 -10.00
N ASN A 83 -0.54 7.94 -9.13
CA ASN A 83 -0.89 9.35 -8.94
C ASN A 83 0.00 10.09 -7.95
N TYR A 84 0.61 9.38 -7.00
CA TYR A 84 1.42 10.01 -5.96
C TYR A 84 2.90 9.86 -6.29
N THR A 85 3.65 10.95 -6.12
CA THR A 85 5.11 10.95 -6.26
C THR A 85 5.79 10.64 -4.92
N ASP A 86 5.09 10.88 -3.80
CA ASP A 86 5.60 10.71 -2.45
C ASP A 86 4.69 9.84 -1.59
N PRO A 87 5.21 8.77 -0.97
CA PRO A 87 4.40 7.80 -0.24
C PRO A 87 3.81 8.37 1.06
N ASP A 88 4.44 9.38 1.68
CA ASP A 88 3.89 10.06 2.87
C ASP A 88 2.69 10.96 2.56
N THR A 89 2.49 11.33 1.30
CA THR A 89 1.37 12.18 0.87
C THR A 89 0.16 11.39 0.39
N VAL A 90 0.26 10.06 0.40
CA VAL A 90 -0.79 9.16 -0.08
C VAL A 90 -2.04 9.33 0.79
N VAL A 91 -3.13 9.75 0.15
CA VAL A 91 -4.46 9.78 0.77
C VAL A 91 -5.21 8.53 0.37
N TRP A 92 -5.62 7.74 1.37
CA TRP A 92 -6.39 6.53 1.17
C TRP A 92 -7.88 6.85 1.00
N PRO A 93 -8.56 6.32 -0.04
CA PRO A 93 -10.00 6.47 -0.17
C PRO A 93 -10.69 5.84 1.05
N GLN A 94 -11.83 6.40 1.45
CA GLN A 94 -12.62 5.81 2.52
C GLN A 94 -13.36 4.58 1.99
N LYS A 95 -13.34 3.50 2.76
CA LYS A 95 -14.08 2.29 2.41
C LYS A 95 -15.58 2.62 2.38
N PRO A 96 -16.33 2.17 1.37
CA PRO A 96 -17.78 2.26 1.40
C PRO A 96 -18.30 1.35 2.53
N GLU A 97 -18.67 1.95 3.66
CA GLU A 97 -19.23 1.29 4.86
C GLU A 97 -20.77 1.23 4.84
N ASP A 98 -21.41 1.68 3.75
CA ASP A 98 -22.87 1.81 3.66
C ASP A 98 -23.55 0.42 3.60
N GLU A 99 -23.94 -0.05 4.78
CA GLU A 99 -24.83 -1.17 5.10
C GLU A 99 -24.55 -2.50 4.38
N VAL A 100 -23.35 -3.05 4.58
CA VAL A 100 -23.28 -4.52 4.59
C VAL A 100 -23.83 -4.94 5.95
N PRO A 101 -25.00 -5.59 6.05
CA PRO A 101 -25.49 -6.05 7.35
C PRO A 101 -24.38 -6.89 7.97
N ALA A 102 -23.96 -6.49 9.18
CA ALA A 102 -22.98 -7.21 9.98
C ALA A 102 -23.35 -8.69 9.94
N GLN A 103 -22.51 -9.49 9.29
CA GLN A 103 -22.73 -10.93 9.17
C GLN A 103 -22.84 -11.48 10.59
N ALA A 104 -24.07 -11.88 10.95
CA ALA A 104 -24.45 -12.46 12.22
C ALA A 104 -23.94 -13.91 12.35
#